data_AF-A0A4X2LWY0-F1
#
_entry.id   AF-A0A4X2LWY0-F1
#
_cell.length_a   1.000
_cell.length_b   1.000
_cell.length_c   1.000
_cell.angle_alpha   90.00
_cell.angle_beta   90.00
_cell.angle_gamma   90.00
#
_symmetry.space_group_name_H-M   'P 1'
#
loop_
_entity.id
_entity.type
_entity.pdbx_description
1 polymer ?
#
loop_
_entity_poly.entity_id
_entity_poly.type
_entity_poly.pdbx_seq_one_letter_code
_entity_poly.pdbx_strand_id
1 'polypeptide(L)'
;MVSVTEGITDDSLIGGNASAEGPEGEGTDATVIIEVHIVINHHLQEISYTKESYKKYIKDYMKSIKGRLEEHKPDRAKPFMMVAAEQIKHILLILKTICSS
;
A
#
# COMPACT_ATOMS: atom_id res chain seq x y z
N MET A 1 0.96 -13.30 -7.59
CA MET A 1 -0.26 -12.65 -8.12
C MET A 1 -1.36 -13.69 -7.97
N VAL A 2 -2.39 -13.39 -7.19
CA VAL A 2 -3.49 -14.31 -6.88
C VAL A 2 -4.75 -13.69 -7.46
N SER A 3 -5.52 -14.49 -8.19
CA SER A 3 -6.85 -14.10 -8.67
C SER A 3 -7.86 -14.44 -7.58
N VAL A 4 -8.43 -13.42 -6.94
CA VAL A 4 -9.55 -13.59 -6.02
C VAL A 4 -10.82 -13.36 -6.82
N THR A 5 -11.70 -14.35 -6.82
CA THR A 5 -13.07 -14.20 -7.31
C THR A 5 -13.91 -13.83 -6.09
N GLU A 6 -14.31 -12.56 -5.96
CA GLU A 6 -15.28 -12.19 -4.93
C GLU A 6 -16.62 -12.83 -5.29
N GLY A 7 -17.00 -13.85 -4.51
CA GLY A 7 -18.34 -14.43 -4.56
C GLY A 7 -19.28 -13.57 -3.74
N ILE A 8 -20.21 -12.87 -4.43
CA ILE A 8 -21.50 -12.34 -3.92
C ILE A 8 -21.53 -12.14 -2.40
N THR A 9 -20.99 -11.01 -1.94
CA THR A 9 -21.38 -10.47 -0.64
C THR A 9 -22.76 -9.86 -0.83
N ASP A 10 -23.71 -10.38 -0.08
CA ASP A 10 -25.13 -10.04 -0.11
C ASP A 10 -25.34 -8.52 -0.19
N ASP A 11 -25.87 -8.07 -1.33
CA ASP A 11 -26.14 -6.67 -1.67
C ASP A 11 -27.06 -5.98 -0.62
N SER A 12 -27.65 -6.74 0.32
CA SER A 12 -28.41 -6.18 1.45
C SER A 12 -27.55 -5.44 2.48
N LEU A 13 -26.23 -5.63 2.52
CA LEU A 13 -25.35 -4.94 3.47
C LEU A 13 -24.84 -3.58 2.97
N ILE A 14 -24.99 -3.27 1.68
CA ILE A 14 -24.70 -1.94 1.10
C ILE A 14 -26.04 -1.29 0.69
N GLY A 15 -27.01 -1.30 1.60
CA GLY A 15 -28.33 -0.71 1.39
C GLY A 15 -28.31 0.83 1.39
N GLY A 16 -27.77 1.42 0.31
CA GLY A 16 -28.07 2.79 -0.09
C GLY A 16 -29.49 2.87 -0.69
N ASN A 17 -30.29 3.81 -0.17
CA ASN A 17 -31.58 4.32 -0.68
C ASN A 17 -32.31 3.50 -1.77
N ALA A 18 -33.40 2.83 -1.38
CA ALA A 18 -34.39 2.29 -2.29
C ALA A 18 -35.34 3.40 -2.78
N SER A 19 -35.42 3.62 -4.10
CA SER A 19 -36.58 4.09 -4.92
C SER A 19 -36.01 4.73 -6.22
N ALA A 20 -36.25 4.30 -7.47
CA ALA A 20 -37.36 3.54 -8.08
C ALA A 20 -36.99 2.94 -9.46
N GLU A 21 -37.56 1.77 -9.76
CA GLU A 21 -38.08 1.23 -11.06
C GLU A 21 -37.15 0.72 -12.21
N GLY A 22 -36.84 -0.61 -12.17
CA GLY A 22 -36.87 -1.65 -13.24
C GLY A 22 -35.88 -1.64 -14.43
N PRO A 23 -35.78 -2.71 -15.27
CA PRO A 23 -36.05 -4.15 -15.08
C PRO A 23 -34.74 -4.99 -14.99
N GLU A 24 -34.89 -6.28 -14.68
CA GLU A 24 -33.82 -7.28 -14.55
C GLU A 24 -32.86 -7.36 -15.76
N GLY A 25 -31.58 -7.06 -15.51
CA GLY A 25 -30.46 -7.34 -16.40
C GLY A 25 -29.57 -8.43 -15.81
N GLU A 26 -29.71 -9.64 -16.36
CA GLU A 26 -28.84 -10.78 -16.11
C GLU A 26 -27.42 -10.46 -16.61
N GLY A 27 -26.44 -10.47 -15.70
CA GLY A 27 -25.04 -10.21 -16.05
C GLY A 27 -24.19 -9.78 -14.87
N THR A 28 -24.10 -10.59 -13.81
CA THR A 28 -23.08 -10.35 -12.78
C THR A 28 -21.74 -10.87 -13.30
N ASP A 29 -20.98 -10.01 -13.96
CA ASP A 29 -19.57 -10.26 -14.21
C ASP A 29 -18.89 -10.43 -12.84
N ALA A 30 -18.58 -11.67 -12.47
CA ALA A 30 -17.74 -11.95 -11.31
C ALA A 30 -16.44 -11.14 -11.48
N THR A 31 -16.23 -10.16 -10.63
CA THR A 31 -15.05 -9.30 -10.72
C THR A 31 -13.85 -10.12 -10.27
N VAL A 32 -13.00 -10.49 -11.23
CA VAL A 32 -11.73 -11.17 -10.94
C VAL A 32 -10.71 -10.11 -10.54
N ILE A 33 -10.46 -9.99 -9.24
CA ILE A 33 -9.42 -9.10 -8.72
C ILE A 33 -8.11 -9.86 -8.77
N ILE A 34 -7.21 -9.44 -9.67
CA ILE A 34 -5.87 -10.00 -9.76
C ILE A 34 -4.92 -9.11 -8.95
N GLU A 35 -4.61 -9.54 -7.73
CA GLU A 35 -3.84 -8.74 -6.78
C GLU A 35 -2.58 -9.44 -6.26
N VAL A 36 -1.71 -8.68 -5.62
CA VAL A 36 -0.50 -9.22 -5.01
C VAL A 36 -0.88 -9.87 -3.67
N HIS A 37 -0.58 -11.16 -3.51
CA HIS A 37 -0.92 -11.93 -2.31
C HIS A 37 -0.53 -11.26 -0.97
N ILE A 38 0.63 -10.60 -0.92
CA ILE A 38 1.07 -9.89 0.30
C ILE A 38 0.20 -8.65 0.62
N VAL A 39 -0.43 -8.04 -0.39
CA VAL A 39 -1.32 -6.88 -0.22
C VAL A 39 -2.61 -7.33 0.42
N ILE A 40 -3.23 -8.40 -0.12
CA ILE A 40 -4.47 -8.97 0.41
C ILE A 40 -4.28 -9.50 1.84
N ASN A 41 -3.25 -10.32 2.06
CA ASN A 41 -3.08 -11.02 3.34
C ASN A 41 -2.69 -10.11 4.51
N HIS A 42 -2.06 -8.97 4.24
CA HIS A 42 -1.64 -8.02 5.26
C HIS A 42 -2.44 -6.72 5.22
N HIS A 43 -3.52 -6.67 4.43
CA HIS A 43 -4.39 -5.51 4.24
C HIS A 43 -3.60 -4.23 3.92
N LEU A 44 -2.57 -4.35 3.07
CA LEU A 44 -1.76 -3.19 2.70
C LEU A 44 -2.61 -2.21 1.89
N GLN A 45 -2.49 -0.92 2.23
CA GLN A 45 -3.20 0.15 1.55
C GLN A 45 -2.23 0.92 0.67
N GLU A 46 -2.65 1.19 -0.56
CA GLU A 46 -1.93 2.13 -1.41
C GLU A 46 -2.07 3.55 -0.84
N ILE A 47 -0.97 4.29 -0.82
CA ILE A 47 -0.90 5.63 -0.26
C ILE A 47 -0.33 6.58 -1.30
N SER A 48 -1.03 7.69 -1.55
CA SER A 48 -0.56 8.72 -2.47
C SER A 48 0.37 9.69 -1.76
N TYR A 49 1.58 9.85 -2.29
CA TYR A 49 2.55 10.84 -1.83
C TYR A 49 3.05 11.67 -3.01
N THR A 50 3.36 12.94 -2.75
CA THR A 50 4.27 13.66 -3.63
C THR A 50 5.69 13.22 -3.32
N LYS A 51 6.59 13.37 -4.30
CA LYS A 51 8.01 13.05 -4.11
C LYS A 51 8.62 13.77 -2.90
N GLU A 52 8.22 15.01 -2.66
CA GLU A 52 8.73 15.81 -1.55
C GLU A 52 8.14 15.39 -0.20
N SER A 53 6.84 15.06 -0.13
CA SER A 53 6.26 14.56 1.12
C SER A 53 6.84 13.19 1.50
N TYR A 54 7.08 12.30 0.52
CA TYR A 54 7.74 11.02 0.78
C TYR A 54 9.20 11.20 1.24
N LYS A 55 9.98 12.09 0.60
CA LYS A 55 11.36 12.39 1.03
C LYS A 55 11.43 12.87 2.47
N LYS A 56 10.48 13.69 2.91
CA LYS A 56 10.40 14.13 4.31
C LYS A 56 10.08 12.96 5.22
N TYR A 57 9.05 12.19 4.87
CA TYR A 57 8.63 11.01 5.63
C TYR A 57 9.76 10.01 5.84
N ILE A 58 10.46 9.59 4.77
CA ILE A 58 11.53 8.58 4.88
C ILE A 58 12.70 9.08 5.72
N LYS A 59 13.04 10.38 5.67
CA LYS A 59 14.10 10.97 6.50
C LYS A 59 13.74 10.89 7.98
N ASP A 60 12.51 11.27 8.33
CA ASP A 60 12.08 11.26 9.73
C ASP A 60 11.93 9.82 10.24
N TYR A 61 11.40 8.91 9.43
CA TYR A 61 11.33 7.48 9.75
C TYR A 61 12.72 6.86 10.01
N MET A 62 13.72 7.17 9.20
CA MET A 62 15.09 6.68 9.40
C MET A 62 15.74 7.21 10.67
N LYS A 63 15.43 8.46 11.09
CA LYS A 63 15.84 8.98 12.40
C LYS A 63 15.21 8.19 13.53
N SER A 64 13.90 7.88 13.44
CA SER A 64 13.19 7.08 14.44
C SER A 64 13.79 5.67 14.55
N ILE A 65 14.09 5.01 13.42
CA ILE A 65 14.78 3.71 13.45
C ILE A 65 16.15 3.82 14.08
N LYS A 66 16.93 4.84 13.72
CA LYS A 66 18.26 5.07 14.31
C LYS A 66 18.16 5.18 15.83
N GLY A 67 17.26 6.02 16.35
CA GLY A 67 17.06 6.18 17.78
C GLY A 67 16.69 4.86 18.47
N ARG A 68 15.76 4.10 17.87
CA ARG A 68 15.36 2.78 18.39
C ARG A 68 16.50 1.76 18.36
N LEU A 69 17.38 1.82 17.35
CA LEU A 69 18.56 0.98 17.27
C LEU A 69 19.60 1.40 18.30
N GLU A 70 19.84 2.69 18.50
CA GLU A 70 20.77 3.19 19.52
C GLU A 70 20.36 2.77 20.93
N GLU A 71 19.05 2.73 21.22
CA GLU A 71 18.50 2.30 22.51
C GLU A 71 18.62 0.78 22.73
N HIS A 72 18.22 -0.04 21.74
CA HIS A 72 18.09 -1.48 21.95
C HIS A 72 19.24 -2.32 21.39
N LYS A 73 19.91 -1.87 20.33
CA LYS A 73 20.95 -2.61 19.57
C LYS A 73 21.98 -1.64 18.96
N PRO A 74 22.74 -0.89 19.78
CA PRO A 74 23.56 0.23 19.32
C PRO A 74 24.59 -0.17 18.26
N ASP A 75 25.14 -1.38 18.35
CA ASP A 75 26.12 -1.92 17.39
C ASP A 75 25.54 -2.02 15.96
N ARG A 76 24.22 -2.11 15.82
CA ARG A 76 23.53 -2.20 14.53
C ARG A 76 23.20 -0.84 13.92
N ALA A 77 23.24 0.24 14.69
CA ALA A 77 22.80 1.56 14.22
C ALA A 77 23.67 2.06 13.05
N LYS A 78 25.00 2.05 13.20
CA LYS A 78 25.92 2.53 12.14
C LYS A 78 25.86 1.67 10.87
N PRO A 79 25.97 0.32 10.93
CA PRO A 79 25.85 -0.51 9.74
C PRO A 79 24.50 -0.35 9.03
N PHE A 80 23.40 -0.27 9.79
CA PHE A 80 22.06 -0.09 9.23
C PHE A 80 21.95 1.22 8.45
N MET A 81 22.37 2.35 9.05
CA MET A 81 22.23 3.66 8.42
C MET A 81 23.04 3.79 7.12
N MET A 82 24.21 3.14 7.05
CA MET A 82 25.04 3.13 5.85
C MET A 82 24.37 2.38 4.69
N VAL A 83 23.84 1.18 4.95
CA VAL A 83 23.16 0.37 3.92
C VAL A 83 21.82 0.99 3.53
N ALA A 84 21.06 1.51 4.50
CA ALA A 84 19.77 2.13 4.27
C ALA A 84 19.87 3.38 3.38
N ALA A 85 20.94 4.18 3.53
CA ALA A 85 21.14 5.37 2.71
C ALA A 85 21.18 5.07 1.21
N GLU A 86 21.79 3.95 0.81
CA GLU A 86 21.84 3.55 -0.60
C GLU A 86 20.47 3.08 -1.11
N GLN A 87 19.77 2.27 -0.32
CA GLN A 87 18.44 1.78 -0.68
C GLN A 87 17.42 2.91 -0.81
N ILE A 88 17.50 3.94 0.03
CA ILE A 88 16.62 5.12 -0.08
C ILE A 88 16.82 5.83 -1.42
N LYS A 89 18.06 5.95 -1.92
CA LYS A 89 18.30 6.56 -3.25
C LYS A 89 17.59 5.78 -4.35
N HIS A 90 17.66 4.45 -4.31
CA HIS A 90 17.01 3.58 -5.27
C HIS A 90 15.48 3.74 -5.23
N ILE A 91 14.90 3.75 -4.03
CA ILE A 91 13.45 3.94 -3.84
C ILE A 91 13.00 5.31 -4.38
N LEU A 92 13.75 6.39 -4.09
CA LEU A 92 13.44 7.72 -4.60
C LEU A 92 13.53 7.85 -6.13
N LEU A 93 14.36 7.01 -6.76
CA LEU A 93 14.42 6.91 -8.22
C LEU A 93 13.18 6.19 -8.78
N ILE A 94 12.79 5.06 -8.17
CA ILE A 94 11.60 4.29 -8.57
C ILE A 94 10.32 5.13 -8.40
N LEU A 95 10.20 5.87 -7.30
CA LEU A 95 9.07 6.79 -7.08
C LEU A 95 8.96 7.87 -8.16
N LYS A 96 10.08 8.27 -8.78
CA LYS A 96 10.01 9.16 -9.95
C LYS A 96 9.30 8.48 -11.11
N THR A 97 9.51 7.18 -11.33
CA THR A 97 8.84 6.43 -12.39
C THR A 97 7.36 6.20 -12.09
N ILE A 98 7.02 5.83 -10.85
CA ILE A 98 5.64 5.49 -10.47
C ILE A 98 4.74 6.74 -10.39
N CYS A 99 5.21 7.81 -9.75
CA CYS A 99 4.42 9.05 -9.57
C CYS A 99 4.39 9.98 -10.79
N SER A 100 5.04 9.61 -11.91
CA SER A 100 4.97 10.37 -13.17
C SER A 100 3.98 9.78 -14.18
N SER A 101 3.26 8.73 -13.78
CA SER A 101 2.11 8.13 -14.48
C SER A 101 0.82 8.75 -13.98
#